data_AF-A0A392SUK4-F1
#
_entry.id   AF-A0A392SUK4-F1
#
_cell.length_a   1.000
_cell.length_b   1.000
_cell.length_c   1.000
_cell.angle_alpha   90.00
_cell.angle_beta   90.00
_cell.angle_gamma   90.00
#
_symmetry.space_group_name_H-M   'P 1'
#
loop_
_entity.id
_entity.type
_entity.pdbx_description
1 polymer ?
#
loop_
_entity_poly.entity_id
_entity_poly.type
_entity_poly.pdbx_seq_one_letter_code
_entity_poly.pdbx_strand_id
1 'polypeptide(L)' 'MESNEKTSDYFNRITQLSNAMKNFVEEVTDHNIVSKVIRTLSYKFDAIAVAIEESKDLYT' A
#
# COMPACT_ATOMS: atom_id res chain seq x y z
N MET A 1 1.60 -6.92 -5.56
CA MET A 1 1.70 -6.45 -6.94
C MET A 1 2.14 -7.62 -7.78
N GLU A 2 1.38 -7.97 -8.81
CA GLU A 2 1.76 -9.08 -9.70
C GLU A 2 2.96 -8.68 -10.57
N SER A 3 3.78 -9.64 -10.99
CA SER A 3 5.04 -9.40 -11.71
C SER A 3 4.91 -8.53 -12.99
N ASN A 4 3.73 -8.56 -13.62
CA ASN A 4 3.40 -7.81 -14.85
C ASN A 4 2.27 -6.78 -14.64
N GLU A 5 1.81 -6.57 -13.40
CA GLU A 5 0.82 -5.54 -13.08
C GLU A 5 1.48 -4.17 -13.25
N LYS A 6 0.79 -3.21 -13.89
CA LYS A 6 1.28 -1.83 -13.92
C LYS A 6 1.08 -1.21 -12.55
N THR A 7 1.99 -0.33 -12.17
CA THR A 7 1.91 0.42 -10.90
C THR A 7 0.55 1.15 -10.76
N SER A 8 0.04 1.75 -11.85
CA SER A 8 -1.27 2.39 -11.88
C SER A 8 -2.42 1.43 -11.54
N ASP A 9 -2.37 0.23 -12.11
CA ASP A 9 -3.44 -0.76 -11.98
C ASP A 9 -3.46 -1.33 -10.56
N TYR A 10 -2.29 -1.55 -9.99
CA TYR A 10 -2.11 -1.93 -8.59
C TYR A 10 -2.68 -0.89 -7.63
N PHE A 11 -2.33 0.40 -7.78
CA PHE A 11 -2.86 1.46 -6.92
C PHE A 11 -4.37 1.69 -7.10
N ASN A 12 -4.88 1.54 -8.33
CA ASN A 12 -6.32 1.56 -8.59
C ASN A 12 -7.04 0.46 -7.82
N ARG A 13 -6.50 -0.77 -7.82
CA ARG A 13 -7.07 -1.90 -7.07
C ARG A 13 -7.06 -1.65 -5.56
N ILE A 14 -5.97 -1.11 -5.02
CA ILE A 14 -5.89 -0.75 -3.59
C ILE A 14 -6.91 0.34 -3.24
N THR A 15 -7.08 1.34 -4.10
CA THR A 15 -8.08 2.40 -3.91
C THR A 15 -9.50 1.83 -3.89
N GLN A 16 -9.82 0.93 -4.82
CA GLN A 16 -11.12 0.24 -4.86
C GLN A 16 -11.35 -0.59 -3.60
N LEU A 17 -10.32 -1.33 -3.15
CA LEU A 17 -10.41 -2.14 -1.94
C LEU A 17 -10.60 -1.27 -0.68
N SER A 18 -9.83 -0.20 -0.53
CA SER A 18 -9.98 0.76 0.57
C SER A 18 -11.39 1.36 0.60
N ASN A 19 -11.89 1.80 -0.56
CA ASN A 19 -13.25 2.34 -0.66
C ASN A 19 -14.33 1.31 -0.32
N ALA A 20 -14.15 0.04 -0.70
CA ALA A 20 -15.07 -1.03 -0.32
C ALA A 20 -15.00 -1.33 1.19
N MET A 21 -13.81 -1.22 1.80
CA MET A 21 -13.59 -1.44 3.22
C MET A 21 -14.16 -0.35 4.13
N LYS A 22 -14.41 0.87 3.61
CA LYS A 22 -15.07 1.96 4.36
C LYS A 22 -16.46 1.60 4.91
N ASN A 23 -17.12 0.59 4.34
CA ASN A 23 -18.42 0.10 4.80
C ASN A 23 -18.31 -0.92 5.95
N PHE A 24 -17.10 -1.31 6.37
CA PHE A 24 -16.88 -2.22 7.48
C PHE A 24 -16.74 -1.45 8.79
N VAL A 25 -17.07 -2.10 9.90
CA VAL A 25 -17.06 -1.50 11.26
C VAL A 25 -15.64 -1.16 11.72
N GLU A 26 -14.63 -1.82 11.15
CA GLU A 26 -13.23 -1.56 11.46
C GLU A 26 -12.73 -0.39 10.60
N GLU A 27 -12.26 0.67 11.28
CA GLU A 27 -11.72 1.86 10.62
C GLU A 27 -10.42 1.51 9.89
N VAL A 28 -10.45 1.54 8.56
CA VAL A 28 -9.24 1.43 7.75
C VAL A 28 -8.59 2.80 7.66
N THR A 29 -7.51 2.99 8.41
CA THR A 29 -6.71 4.23 8.36
C THR A 29 -5.73 4.22 7.19
N ASP A 30 -5.26 5.41 6.78
CA ASP A 30 -4.25 5.54 5.73
C ASP A 30 -2.95 4.80 6.10
N HIS A 31 -2.59 4.78 7.39
CA HIS A 31 -1.45 4.02 7.89
C HIS A 31 -1.58 2.52 7.62
N ASN A 32 -2.78 1.94 7.82
CA ASN A 32 -3.03 0.53 7.50
C ASN A 32 -2.85 0.25 5.99
N ILE A 33 -3.27 1.18 5.14
CA ILE A 33 -3.15 1.05 3.69
C ILE A 33 -1.69 1.14 3.27
N VAL A 34 -0.96 2.16 3.71
CA VAL A 34 0.46 2.37 3.38
C VAL A 34 1.31 1.18 3.83
N SER A 35 1.08 0.67 5.05
CA SER A 35 1.79 -0.53 5.56
C SER A 35 1.56 -1.75 4.66
N LYS A 36 0.33 -1.96 4.19
CA LYS A 36 0.01 -3.05 3.25
C LYS A 36 0.62 -2.82 1.86
N VAL A 37 0.63 -1.59 1.37
CA VAL A 37 1.26 -1.24 0.09
C VAL A 37 2.74 -1.60 0.14
N ILE A 38 3.48 -1.12 1.15
CA ILE A 38 4.91 -1.37 1.30
C ILE A 38 5.21 -2.88 1.34
N ARG A 39 4.45 -3.67 2.10
CA ARG A 39 4.62 -5.13 2.22
C ARG A 39 4.27 -5.92 0.96
N THR A 40 3.38 -5.40 0.11
CA THR A 40 2.86 -6.13 -1.06
C THR A 40 3.35 -5.55 -2.39
N LEU A 41 4.18 -4.51 -2.34
CA LEU A 41 4.83 -3.92 -3.50
C LEU A 41 5.76 -4.96 -4.17
N SER A 42 6.04 -4.77 -5.45
CA SER A 42 7.00 -5.65 -6.14
C SER A 42 8.41 -5.48 -5.56
N TYR A 43 9.19 -6.57 -5.51
CA TYR A 43 10.58 -6.58 -5.07
C TYR A 43 11.48 -5.54 -5.80
N LYS A 44 11.05 -5.09 -6.99
CA LYS A 44 11.71 -4.01 -7.74
C LYS A 44 11.77 -2.69 -6.96
N PHE A 45 10.94 -2.54 -5.94
CA PHE A 45 10.86 -1.34 -5.09
C PHE A 45 11.41 -1.60 -3.67
N ASP A 46 12.03 -2.75 -3.40
CA ASP A 46 12.49 -3.12 -2.05
C ASP A 46 13.42 -2.07 -1.44
N ALA A 47 14.35 -1.52 -2.22
CA ALA A 47 15.25 -0.48 -1.74
C ALA A 47 14.50 0.78 -1.23
N ILE A 48 13.39 1.13 -1.90
CA ILE A 48 12.54 2.26 -1.52
C ILE A 48 11.69 1.89 -0.30
N ALA A 49 11.10 0.69 -0.29
CA ALA A 49 10.32 0.18 0.83
C ALA A 49 11.14 0.15 2.14
N VAL A 50 12.38 -0.35 2.08
CA VAL A 50 13.32 -0.38 3.21
C VAL A 50 13.64 1.02 3.68
N ALA A 51 13.95 1.96 2.78
CA ALA A 51 14.26 3.34 3.16
C ALA A 51 13.07 4.04 3.87
N ILE A 52 11.84 3.81 3.40
CA ILE A 52 10.63 4.34 4.03
C ILE A 52 10.45 3.74 5.44
N GLU A 53 10.60 2.42 5.58
CA GLU A 53 10.45 1.73 6.87
C GLU A 53 11.51 2.19 7.88
N GLU A 54 12.77 2.33 7.46
CA GLU A 54 13.86 2.82 8.29
C GLU A 54 13.68 4.29 8.71
N SER A 55 13.11 5.12 7.82
CA SER A 55 12.85 6.53 8.12
C SER A 55 11.76 6.75 9.18
N LYS A 56 10.95 5.71 9.48
CA LYS A 56 9.74 5.77 10.32
C LYS A 56 8.72 6.83 9.87
N ASP A 57 8.85 7.33 8.64
CA ASP A 57 7.94 8.31 8.07
C ASP A 57 6.79 7.58 7.35
N LEU A 58 5.82 7.15 8.16
CA LEU A 58 4.58 6.54 7.69
C LEU A 58 3.37 7.47 7.94
N TYR A 59 3.64 8.75 8.20
CA TYR A 59 2.66 9.74 8.67
C TYR A 59 2.46 10.94 7.74
N THR A 60 3.14 10.97 6.59
CA THR A 60 2.97 12.03 5.58
C THR A 60 1.91 11.67 4.54
#